data_AF-A0A2H0C4B6-F1
#
_entry.id   AF-A0A2H0C4B6-F1
#
_cell.length_a   1.000
_cell.length_b   1.000
_cell.length_c   1.000
_cell.angle_alpha   90.00
_cell.angle_beta   90.00
_cell.angle_gamma   90.00
#
_symmetry.space_group_name_H-M   'P 1'
#
loop_
_entity.id
_entity.type
_entity.pdbx_description
1 polymer ?
#
loop_
_entity_poly.entity_id
_entity_poly.type
_entity_poly.pdbx_seq_one_letter_code
_entity_poly.pdbx_strand_id
1 'polypeptide(L)' 'MRSITAQYKNEKVALPILSFKYNDPIHPLFGELIICYPQVILLAAERNKTVYQTLKQLLDHGIKNLINN' A
#
# COMPACT_ATOMS: atom_id res chain seq x y z
N MET A 1 7.21 5.02 -7.29
CA MET A 1 7.02 3.81 -6.46
C MET A 1 8.31 3.04 -6.22
N ARG A 2 8.98 2.49 -7.26
CA ARG A 2 10.23 1.70 -7.06
C ARG A 2 11.30 2.39 -6.19
N SER A 3 11.52 3.69 -6.39
CA SER A 3 12.48 4.46 -5.57
C SER A 3 12.03 4.59 -4.11
N ILE A 4 10.72 4.76 -3.87
CA ILE A 4 10.14 4.85 -2.52
C ILE A 4 10.28 3.49 -1.82
N THR A 5 9.92 2.40 -2.49
CA THR A 5 10.07 1.05 -1.96
C THR A 5 11.53 0.74 -1.64
N ALA A 6 12.47 1.10 -2.52
CA ALA A 6 13.90 0.90 -2.28
C ALA A 6 14.39 1.68 -1.05
N GLN A 7 13.93 2.91 -0.88
CA GLN A 7 14.31 3.76 0.25
C GLN A 7 13.77 3.27 1.59
N TYR A 8 12.50 2.85 1.65
CA TYR A 8 11.80 2.60 2.91
C TYR A 8 11.60 1.12 3.25
N LYS A 9 11.68 0.20 2.27
CA LYS A 9 11.56 -1.26 2.46
C LYS A 9 12.80 -2.05 2.04
N ASN A 10 13.81 -1.38 1.49
CA ASN A 10 15.01 -2.01 0.93
C ASN A 10 14.70 -3.05 -0.18
N GLU A 11 13.57 -2.90 -0.87
CA GLU A 11 13.19 -3.75 -2.00
C GLU A 11 13.30 -2.97 -3.32
N LYS A 12 13.94 -3.56 -4.33
CA LYS A 12 14.17 -2.92 -5.64
C LYS A 12 13.02 -3.13 -6.65
N VAL A 13 11.81 -3.36 -6.15
CA VAL A 13 10.60 -3.58 -6.94
C VAL A 13 9.55 -2.52 -6.63
N ALA A 14 8.59 -2.32 -7.54
CA ALA A 14 7.45 -1.44 -7.27
C ALA A 14 6.34 -2.26 -6.60
N LEU A 15 6.00 -1.93 -5.35
CA LEU A 15 4.89 -2.58 -4.65
C LEU A 15 3.54 -1.93 -5.00
N PRO A 16 2.43 -2.68 -4.96
CA PRO A 16 1.09 -2.14 -5.25
C PRO A 16 0.58 -1.20 -4.16
N ILE A 17 1.02 -1.38 -2.91
CA ILE A 17 0.67 -0.52 -1.77
C ILE A 17 1.85 -0.42 -0.79
N LEU A 18 2.00 0.75 -0.17
CA LEU A 18 2.87 1.00 0.98
C LEU A 18 2.04 1.63 2.11
N SER A 19 2.35 1.27 3.35
CA SER A 19 1.75 1.84 4.55
C SER A 19 2.81 2.56 5.37
N PHE A 20 2.54 3.81 5.74
CA PHE A 20 3.42 4.65 6.56
C PHE A 20 2.66 5.08 7.81
N LYS A 21 3.01 4.50 8.95
CA LYS A 21 2.40 4.85 10.23
C LYS A 21 2.97 6.17 10.75
N TYR A 22 2.09 7.00 11.31
CA TYR A 22 2.51 8.18 12.05
C TYR A 22 2.62 7.85 13.53
N ASN A 23 3.73 8.28 14.14
CA ASN A 23 3.95 8.18 15.58
C ASN A 23 3.75 9.56 16.22
N ASP A 24 2.63 10.21 15.89
CA ASP A 24 2.27 11.49 16.50
C ASP A 24 1.22 11.25 17.59
N PRO A 25 1.56 11.42 18.88
CA PRO A 25 0.62 11.23 19.97
C PRO A 25 -0.38 12.39 20.11
N ILE A 26 -0.17 13.51 19.42
CA ILE A 26 -0.98 14.74 19.54
C ILE A 26 -2.08 14.77 18.48
N HIS A 27 -1.81 14.25 17.27
CA HIS A 27 -2.76 14.28 16.15
C HIS A 27 -3.33 12.87 15.87
N PRO A 28 -4.67 12.72 15.71
CA PRO A 28 -5.32 11.41 15.60
C PRO A 28 -5.18 10.73 14.22
N LEU A 29 -4.07 10.96 13.51
CA LEU A 29 -3.84 10.37 12.19
C LEU A 29 -3.07 9.04 12.34
N PHE A 30 -3.66 7.96 11.86
CA PHE A 30 -3.02 6.62 11.87
C PHE A 30 -1.82 6.53 10.92
N GLY A 31 -1.79 7.33 9.85
CA GLY A 31 -0.76 7.30 8.84
C GLY A 31 -1.27 7.50 7.42
N GLU A 32 -0.46 7.11 6.45
CA GLU A 32 -0.72 7.23 5.01
C GLU A 32 -0.61 5.89 4.30
N LEU A 33 -1.43 5.73 3.25
CA LEU A 33 -1.33 4.63 2.28
C LEU A 33 -0.96 5.20 0.92
N ILE A 34 0.13 4.71 0.33
CA ILE A 34 0.54 5.07 -1.02
C ILE A 34 0.25 3.90 -1.95
N ILE A 35 -0.56 4.14 -2.98
CA ILE A 35 -0.98 3.12 -3.95
C ILE A 35 -0.28 3.36 -5.29
N CYS A 36 0.28 2.30 -5.88
CA CYS A 36 0.77 2.32 -7.25
C CYS A 36 -0.31 1.79 -8.18
N TYR A 37 -1.16 2.68 -8.70
CA TYR A 37 -2.29 2.30 -9.55
C TYR A 37 -1.91 1.39 -10.75
N PRO A 38 -0.78 1.62 -11.47
CA PRO A 38 -0.34 0.69 -12.51
C PRO A 38 -0.12 -0.74 -12.00
N GLN A 39 0.47 -0.92 -10.82
CA GLN A 39 0.65 -2.24 -10.20
C GLN A 39 -0.70 -2.85 -9.78
N VAL A 40 -1.68 -2.04 -9.37
CA VAL A 40 -3.05 -2.52 -9.09
C VAL A 40 -3.70 -3.08 -10.36
N ILE A 41 -3.56 -2.40 -11.50
CA ILE A 41 -4.09 -2.88 -12.79
C ILE A 41 -3.44 -4.20 -13.18
N LEU A 42 -2.11 -4.28 -13.13
CA LEU A 42 -1.37 -5.51 -13.46
C LEU A 42 -1.78 -6.67 -12.55
N LEU A 43 -1.87 -6.42 -11.24
CA LEU A 43 -2.28 -7.43 -10.26
C LEU A 43 -3.74 -7.88 -10.45
N ALA A 44 -4.63 -6.96 -10.83
CA ALA A 44 -6.02 -7.28 -11.14
C ALA A 44 -6.12 -8.19 -12.37
N ALA A 45 -5.35 -7.89 -13.41
CA ALA A 45 -5.25 -8.70 -14.62
C ALA A 45 -4.68 -10.09 -14.33
N GLU A 46 -3.55 -10.17 -13.61
CA GLU A 46 -2.89 -11.43 -13.24
C GLU A 46 -3.82 -12.35 -12.43
N ARG A 47 -4.64 -11.77 -11.54
CA ARG A 47 -5.54 -12.51 -10.65
C ARG A 47 -6.94 -12.74 -11.21
N ASN A 48 -7.21 -12.33 -12.44
CA ASN A 48 -8.55 -12.34 -13.05
C ASN A 48 -9.62 -11.70 -12.13
N LYS A 49 -9.30 -10.52 -11.58
CA LYS A 49 -10.16 -9.74 -10.69
C LYS A 49 -10.40 -8.35 -11.27
N THR A 50 -11.44 -7.66 -10.78
CA THR A 50 -11.61 -6.25 -11.11
C THR A 50 -10.58 -5.38 -10.38
N VAL A 51 -10.27 -4.21 -10.96
CA VAL A 51 -9.42 -3.20 -10.32
C VAL A 51 -10.00 -2.80 -8.96
N TYR A 52 -11.34 -2.64 -8.87
CA TYR A 52 -12.02 -2.31 -7.61
C TYR A 52 -11.81 -3.38 -6.53
N GLN A 53 -12.01 -4.66 -6.87
CA GLN A 53 -11.79 -5.77 -5.93
C GLN A 53 -10.35 -5.80 -5.44
N THR A 54 -9.39 -5.61 -6.34
CA THR A 54 -7.96 -5.59 -6.03
C THR A 54 -7.61 -4.41 -5.13
N LEU A 55 -8.12 -3.22 -5.46
CA LEU A 55 -7.94 -2.01 -4.65
C LEU A 55 -8.50 -2.19 -3.25
N LYS A 56 -9.71 -2.73 -3.11
CA LYS A 56 -10.34 -3.00 -1.82
C LYS A 56 -9.49 -3.95 -0.97
N GLN A 57 -8.98 -5.03 -1.55
CA GLN A 57 -8.10 -5.97 -0.85
C GLN A 57 -6.79 -5.31 -0.39
N LEU A 58 -6.20 -4.46 -1.23
CA LEU A 58 -4.98 -3.73 -0.89
C LEU A 58 -5.24 -2.71 0.22
N LEU A 59 -6.35 -1.98 0.18
CA LEU A 59 -6.76 -1.05 1.24
C LEU A 59 -6.97 -1.77 2.57
N ASP A 60 -7.73 -2.89 2.56
CA ASP A 60 -7.96 -3.71 3.76
C ASP A 60 -6.63 -4.20 4.36
N HIS A 61 -5.68 -4.62 3.52
CA HIS A 61 -4.33 -5.00 3.96
C HIS A 61 -3.52 -3.80 4.49
N GLY A 62 -3.55 -2.67 3.78
CA GLY A 62 -2.79 -1.47 4.12
C GLY A 62 -3.24 -0.88 5.47
N ILE A 63 -4.55 -0.80 5.70
CA ILE A 63 -5.14 -0.33 6.96
C ILE A 63 -4.75 -1.25 8.11
N LYS A 64 -4.84 -2.58 7.93
CA LYS A 64 -4.40 -3.55 8.95
C LYS A 64 -2.93 -3.35 9.32
N ASN A 65 -2.06 -3.05 8.35
CA ASN A 65 -0.65 -2.78 8.62
C ASN A 65 -0.44 -1.47 9.41
N LEU A 66 -1.28 -0.44 9.22
CA LEU A 66 -1.20 0.80 10.00
C LEU A 66 -1.61 0.59 11.47
N ILE A 67 -2.54 -0.33 11.72
CA ILE A 67 -3.06 -0.62 13.06
C ILE A 67 -2.15 -1.60 13.82
N ASN A 68 -1.64 -2.63 13.13
CA ASN A 68 -0.98 -3.78 13.78
C ASN A 68 0.56 -3.70 13.83
N ASN A 69 1.20 -2.89 13.00
CA ASN A 69 2.64 -2.56 13.10
C ASN A 69 2.78 -1.14 13.65
#